data_AF-A0A967T8I2-F1
#
_entry.id   AF-A0A967T8I2-F1
#
_cell.length_a   1.000
_cell.length_b   1.000
_cell.length_c   1.000
_cell.angle_alpha   90.00
_cell.angle_beta   90.00
_cell.angle_gamma   90.00
#
_symmetry.space_group_name_H-M   'P 1'
#
loop_
_entity.id
_entity.type
_entity.pdbx_description
1 polymer ?
#
loop_
_entity_poly.entity_id
_entity_poly.type
_entity_poly.pdbx_seq_one_letter_code
_entity_poly.pdbx_strand_id
1 'polypeptide(L)'
;RVPQFIDQRLDKLNIMIRMLKDHEWRLPAAESNRVLNALAYFADPEDLIPDHIPGLGFLDDAIMVELVVRELKHEIEAYRDFCDFRTRQQPKPGI
;
A
#
# COMPACT_ATOMS: atom_id res chain seq x y z
N ARG A 1 4.60 0.37 22.36
CA ARG A 1 4.35 -0.78 21.45
C ARG A 1 3.21 -0.37 20.55
N VAL A 2 3.43 -0.29 19.25
CA VAL A 2 2.37 0.07 18.30
C VAL A 2 1.33 -1.06 18.28
N PRO A 3 0.02 -0.77 18.25
CA PRO A 3 -1.01 -1.81 18.18
C PRO A 3 -0.87 -2.65 16.89
N GLN A 4 -1.06 -3.97 16.99
CA GLN A 4 -0.88 -4.92 15.87
C GLN A 4 -1.69 -4.56 14.61
N PHE A 5 -2.83 -3.88 14.79
CA PHE A 5 -3.67 -3.45 13.69
C PHE A 5 -3.05 -2.30 12.87
N ILE A 6 -2.20 -1.48 13.48
CA ILE A 6 -1.45 -0.43 12.79
C ILE A 6 -0.32 -1.08 11.97
N ASP A 7 0.38 -2.07 12.52
CA ASP A 7 1.48 -2.76 11.83
C ASP A 7 1.00 -3.40 10.51
N GLN A 8 -0.14 -4.09 10.53
CA GLN A 8 -0.71 -4.71 9.31
C GLN A 8 -1.04 -3.69 8.21
N ARG A 9 -1.37 -2.44 8.60
CA ARG A 9 -1.68 -1.36 7.65
C ARG A 9 -0.41 -0.72 7.12
N LEU A 10 0.60 -0.56 7.96
CA LEU A 10 1.92 -0.12 7.54
C LEU A 10 2.54 -1.09 6.52
N ASP A 11 2.39 -2.40 6.70
CA ASP A 11 2.84 -3.40 5.72
C ASP A 11 2.11 -3.26 4.36
N LYS A 12 0.80 -3.01 4.40
CA LYS A 12 -0.02 -2.75 3.21
C LYS A 12 0.40 -1.45 2.50
N LEU A 13 0.65 -0.39 3.24
CA LEU A 13 1.16 0.88 2.70
C LEU A 13 2.54 0.69 2.06
N ASN A 14 3.43 -0.04 2.73
CA ASN A 14 4.78 -0.32 2.24
C ASN A 14 4.77 -1.06 0.89
N ILE A 15 3.89 -2.05 0.71
CA ILE A 15 3.82 -2.76 -0.58
C ILE A 15 3.29 -1.85 -1.70
N MET A 16 2.30 -1.00 -1.41
CA MET A 16 1.76 -0.04 -2.38
C MET A 16 2.80 1.02 -2.80
N ILE A 17 3.59 1.53 -1.85
CA ILE A 17 4.70 2.46 -2.13
C ILE A 17 5.77 1.79 -3.00
N ARG A 18 6.07 0.51 -2.75
CA ARG A 18 7.01 -0.26 -3.57
C ARG A 18 6.50 -0.44 -5.01
N MET A 19 5.23 -0.78 -5.18
CA MET A 19 4.60 -0.89 -6.51
C MET A 19 4.68 0.42 -7.30
N LEU A 20 4.46 1.57 -6.65
CA LEU A 20 4.57 2.89 -7.29
C LEU A 20 6.01 3.23 -7.72
N LYS A 21 7.01 2.82 -6.94
CA LYS A 21 8.42 3.15 -7.18
C LYS A 21 9.12 2.19 -8.13
N ASP A 22 8.56 1.02 -8.38
CA ASP A 22 9.19 0.00 -9.22
C ASP A 22 8.94 0.27 -10.72
N HIS A 23 9.96 0.84 -11.39
CA HIS A 23 9.91 1.17 -12.81
C HIS A 23 9.86 -0.05 -13.73
N GLU A 24 10.24 -1.24 -13.26
CA GLU A 24 10.12 -2.47 -14.03
C GLU A 24 8.72 -3.07 -13.92
N TRP A 25 8.06 -2.87 -12.77
CA TRP A 25 6.67 -3.27 -12.57
C TRP A 25 5.71 -2.46 -13.46
N ARG A 26 5.93 -1.14 -13.60
CA ARG A 26 5.09 -0.23 -14.41
C ARG A 26 3.60 -0.32 -14.06
N LEU A 27 3.27 -0.03 -12.80
CA LEU A 27 1.88 0.03 -12.36
C LEU A 27 1.07 0.96 -13.30
N PRO A 28 -0.09 0.53 -13.84
CA PRO A 28 -0.83 1.37 -14.77
C PRO A 28 -1.39 2.61 -14.07
N ALA A 29 -1.74 3.63 -14.86
CA ALA A 29 -2.03 4.96 -14.34
C ALA A 29 -3.28 5.01 -13.45
N ALA A 30 -4.29 4.18 -13.74
CA ALA A 30 -5.51 4.14 -12.95
C ALA A 30 -5.25 3.63 -11.52
N GLU A 31 -4.47 2.56 -11.41
CA GLU A 31 -4.08 1.90 -10.16
C GLU A 31 -3.10 2.79 -9.39
N SER A 32 -2.16 3.43 -10.11
CA SER A 32 -1.25 4.41 -9.52
C SER A 32 -1.99 5.58 -8.88
N ASN A 33 -3.01 6.12 -9.56
CA ASN A 33 -3.85 7.19 -9.01
C ASN A 33 -4.62 6.74 -7.76
N ARG A 34 -5.12 5.51 -7.73
CA ARG A 34 -5.79 4.96 -6.54
C ARG A 34 -4.85 4.86 -5.35
N VAL A 35 -3.62 4.38 -5.55
CA VAL A 35 -2.61 4.35 -4.49
C VAL A 35 -2.25 5.76 -4.03
N LEU A 36 -2.02 6.69 -4.96
CA LEU A 36 -1.66 8.07 -4.61
C LEU A 36 -2.76 8.76 -3.82
N ASN A 37 -4.03 8.57 -4.17
CA ASN A 37 -5.16 9.11 -3.42
C ASN A 37 -5.22 8.54 -1.99
N ALA A 38 -4.96 7.24 -1.83
CA ALA A 38 -4.90 6.59 -0.52
C ALA A 38 -3.74 7.12 0.35
N LEU A 39 -2.59 7.38 -0.27
CA LEU A 39 -1.41 7.93 0.41
C LEU A 39 -1.59 9.41 0.77
N ALA A 40 -2.22 10.20 -0.11
CA ALA A 40 -2.54 11.60 0.16
C ALA A 40 -3.49 11.72 1.37
N TYR A 41 -4.51 10.87 1.42
CA TYR A 41 -5.43 10.77 2.56
C TYR A 41 -4.71 10.43 3.88
N PHE A 42 -3.79 9.46 3.84
CA PHE A 42 -3.04 9.07 5.03
C PHE A 42 -2.07 10.16 5.51
N ALA A 43 -1.56 10.99 4.59
CA ALA A 43 -0.62 12.07 4.90
C ALA A 43 -1.32 13.30 5.49
N ASP A 44 -2.56 13.56 5.08
CA ASP A 44 -3.41 14.63 5.61
C ASP A 44 -4.88 14.18 5.71
N PRO A 45 -5.27 13.54 6.82
CA PRO A 45 -6.63 13.04 7.00
C PRO A 45 -7.68 14.15 7.22
N GLU A 46 -7.25 15.40 7.50
CA GLU A 46 -8.15 16.54 7.76
C GLU A 46 -8.80 17.09 6.46
N ASP A 47 -8.29 16.74 5.27
CA ASP A 47 -8.81 17.27 3.99
C ASP A 47 -10.16 16.65 3.57
N LEU A 48 -10.58 15.54 4.20
CA LEU A 48 -11.79 14.78 3.79
C LEU A 48 -12.74 14.37 4.93
N ILE A 49 -12.32 14.33 6.20
CA ILE A 49 -13.20 14.05 7.36
C ILE A 49 -13.25 15.28 8.31
N PRO A 50 -14.43 15.75 8.75
CA PRO A 50 -14.53 16.83 9.73
C PRO A 50 -13.97 16.49 11.13
N ASP A 51 -13.20 17.41 11.72
CA ASP A 51 -12.32 17.28 12.90
C ASP A 51 -12.94 16.86 14.26
N HIS A 52 -14.20 16.44 14.34
CA HIS A 52 -14.95 16.53 15.60
C HIS A 52 -15.11 15.19 16.34
N ILE A 53 -14.48 14.10 15.89
CA ILE A 53 -14.71 12.76 16.48
C ILE A 53 -13.41 12.08 16.91
N PRO A 54 -13.06 12.14 18.22
CA PRO A 54 -11.91 11.44 18.78
C PRO A 54 -12.00 9.93 18.58
N GLY A 55 -10.96 9.33 17.97
CA GLY A 55 -10.86 7.89 17.73
C GLY A 55 -11.39 7.41 16.38
N LEU A 56 -12.01 8.28 15.57
CA LEU A 56 -12.56 7.93 14.26
C LEU A 56 -11.52 8.06 13.13
N GLY A 57 -10.56 8.98 13.22
CA GLY A 57 -9.49 9.14 12.22
C GLY A 57 -8.71 7.84 11.96
N PHE A 58 -8.28 7.14 13.01
CA PHE A 58 -7.59 5.84 12.86
C PHE A 58 -8.46 4.70 12.33
N LEU A 59 -9.78 4.75 12.55
CA LEU A 59 -10.72 3.74 12.08
C LEU A 59 -11.07 3.97 10.61
N ASP A 60 -11.11 5.23 10.17
CA ASP A 60 -11.43 5.57 8.79
C ASP A 60 -10.23 5.39 7.85
N ASP A 61 -9.01 5.77 8.26
CA ASP A 61 -7.76 5.41 7.56
C ASP A 61 -7.65 3.90 7.35
N ALA A 62 -8.06 3.17 8.38
CA ALA A 62 -8.05 1.74 8.44
C ALA A 62 -8.99 1.09 7.41
N ILE A 63 -10.14 1.71 7.18
CA ILE A 63 -11.14 1.28 6.20
C ILE A 63 -10.66 1.68 4.81
N MET A 64 -10.15 2.90 4.62
CA MET A 64 -9.64 3.39 3.33
C MET A 64 -8.49 2.54 2.80
N VAL A 65 -7.48 2.23 3.64
CA VAL A 65 -6.40 1.32 3.27
C VAL A 65 -6.94 -0.06 2.92
N GLU A 66 -7.94 -0.56 3.65
CA GLU A 66 -8.55 -1.85 3.39
C GLU A 66 -9.33 -1.87 2.06
N LEU A 67 -10.06 -0.79 1.72
CA LEU A 67 -10.78 -0.66 0.45
C LEU A 67 -9.80 -0.66 -0.73
N VAL A 68 -8.74 0.14 -0.65
CA VAL A 68 -7.73 0.24 -1.71
C VAL A 68 -6.99 -1.09 -1.88
N VAL A 69 -6.66 -1.78 -0.79
CA VAL A 69 -6.02 -3.11 -0.85
C VAL A 69 -6.96 -4.17 -1.44
N ARG A 70 -8.26 -4.09 -1.18
CA ARG A 70 -9.24 -4.98 -1.81
C ARG A 70 -9.38 -4.73 -3.30
N GLU A 71 -9.38 -3.47 -3.70
CA GLU A 71 -9.41 -3.10 -5.12
C GLU A 71 -8.14 -3.54 -5.86
N LEU A 72 -6.96 -3.40 -5.22
CA LEU A 72 -5.66 -3.74 -5.78
C LEU A 72 -5.25 -5.20 -5.53
N LYS A 73 -6.18 -6.07 -5.15
CA LYS A 73 -5.85 -7.42 -4.70
C LYS A 73 -5.03 -8.19 -5.75
N HIS A 74 -5.46 -8.14 -7.00
CA HIS A 74 -4.82 -8.89 -8.09
C HIS A 74 -3.46 -8.31 -8.45
N GLU A 75 -3.31 -7.00 -8.39
CA GLU A 75 -2.08 -6.28 -8.65
C GLU A 75 -1.05 -6.54 -7.54
N ILE A 76 -1.49 -6.60 -6.28
CA ILE A 76 -0.65 -6.95 -5.13
C ILE A 76 -0.18 -8.39 -5.24
N GLU A 77 -1.06 -9.33 -5.59
CA GLU A 77 -0.72 -10.73 -5.82
C GLU A 77 0.31 -10.87 -6.95
N ALA A 78 0.04 -10.25 -8.10
CA ALA A 78 0.94 -10.28 -9.26
C ALA A 78 2.29 -9.61 -8.98
N TYR A 79 2.33 -8.52 -8.21
CA TYR A 79 3.58 -7.87 -7.80
C TYR A 79 4.43 -8.76 -6.89
N ARG A 80 3.79 -9.51 -5.98
CA ARG A 80 4.50 -10.48 -5.13
C ARG A 80 5.12 -11.59 -5.98
N ASP A 81 4.35 -12.15 -6.92
CA ASP A 81 4.85 -13.19 -7.83
C ASP A 81 6.02 -12.69 -8.69
N PHE A 82 5.93 -11.45 -9.18
CA PHE A 82 7.01 -10.77 -9.89
C PHE A 82 8.28 -10.62 -9.04
N CYS A 83 8.16 -10.17 -7.79
CA CYS A 83 9.28 -10.03 -6.86
C CYS A 83 9.94 -11.39 -6.55
N ASP A 84 9.13 -12.42 -6.32
CA ASP A 84 9.58 -13.79 -6.06
C ASP A 84 10.35 -14.35 -7.27
N PHE A 85 9.81 -14.17 -8.47
CA PHE A 85 10.46 -14.55 -9.72
C PHE A 85 11.82 -13.87 -9.88
N ARG A 86 11.89 -12.54 -9.70
CA ARG A 86 13.15 -11.79 -9.79
C ARG A 86 14.17 -12.27 -8.77
N THR A 87 13.74 -12.53 -7.54
CA THR A 87 14.62 -13.04 -6.48
C THR A 87 15.19 -14.42 -6.82
N ARG A 88 14.38 -15.31 -7.42
CA ARG A 88 14.83 -16.64 -7.86
C ARG A 88 15.75 -16.59 -9.08
N GLN A 89 15.65 -15.56 -9.90
CA GLN A 89 16.51 -15.36 -11.08
C GLN A 89 17.81 -14.62 -10.79
N GLN A 90 17.95 -14.00 -9.62
CA GLN A 90 19.23 -13.42 -9.23
C GLN A 90 20.25 -14.55 -9.04
N PRO A 91 21.35 -14.58 -9.80
CA PRO A 91 22.41 -15.54 -9.56
C PRO A 91 22.90 -15.35 -8.13
N LYS A 92 23.05 -16.47 -7.39
CA LYS A 92 23.66 -16.42 -6.06
C LYS A 92 24.98 -15.67 -6.17
N PRO A 93 25.25 -14.65 -5.34
CA PRO A 93 26.54 -13.99 -5.35
C PRO A 93 27.63 -15.02 -5.03
N GLY A 94 28.40 -15.44 -6.04
CA GLY A 94 29.60 -16.28 -5.93
C GLY A 94 29.37 -17.73 -5.48
N ILE A 95 29.48 -18.66 -6.43
CA ILE A 95 30.28 -19.89 -6.22
C ILE A 95 31.50 -19.75 -7.11
#